data_AF-A0A923U5K3-F1
#
_entry.id   AF-A0A923U5K3-F1
#
_cell.length_a   1.000
_cell.length_b   1.000
_cell.length_c   1.000
_cell.angle_alpha   90.00
_cell.angle_beta   90.00
_cell.angle_gamma   90.00
#
_symmetry.space_group_name_H-M   'P 1'
#
loop_
_entity.id
_entity.type
_entity.pdbx_description
1 polymer ?
#
loop_
_entity_poly.entity_id
_entity_poly.type
_entity_poly.pdbx_seq_one_letter_code
_entity_poly.pdbx_strand_id
1 'polypeptide(L)'
;MLYDLQNPTPDRDTCWQCYRIRALCWCAGIQAFEIEPMIALLVHPKEFQRTVGTARVVKLSIQNCRTWTGYGSDFDENSEITSLVEDPAYFPIVLYPGPTSLNLSD
;
A
#
# COMPACT_ATOMS: atom_id res chain seq x y z
N MET A 1 28.16 14.60 34.49
CA MET A 1 28.28 13.14 34.59
C MET A 1 26.92 12.61 35.02
N LEU A 2 26.23 11.69 34.38
CA LEU A 2 26.35 10.94 33.14
C LEU A 2 24.87 10.62 32.85
N TYR A 3 24.26 11.24 31.84
CA TYR A 3 22.97 10.76 31.36
C TYR A 3 23.26 9.50 30.54
N ASP A 4 22.70 8.38 30.96
CA ASP A 4 22.88 7.05 30.40
C ASP A 4 22.78 7.06 28.86
N LEU A 5 23.93 6.94 28.19
CA LEU A 5 24.05 6.67 26.75
C LEU A 5 24.32 5.18 26.48
N GLN A 6 23.98 4.28 27.41
CA GLN A 6 24.38 2.86 27.37
C GLN A 6 23.23 1.86 27.35
N ASN A 7 22.08 2.21 26.78
CA ASN A 7 21.17 1.19 26.27
C ASN A 7 20.92 1.50 24.80
N PRO A 8 21.57 0.79 23.85
CA PRO A 8 21.03 0.76 22.50
C PRO A 8 19.59 0.26 22.65
N THR A 9 18.61 1.10 22.32
CA THR A 9 17.24 0.62 22.17
C THR A 9 17.32 -0.60 21.27
N PRO A 10 16.80 -1.77 21.69
CA PRO A 10 16.96 -2.99 20.91
C PRO A 10 16.51 -2.67 19.50
N ASP A 11 17.38 -2.96 18.52
CA ASP A 11 17.07 -2.84 17.11
C ASP A 11 15.70 -3.47 16.93
N ARG A 12 14.73 -2.63 16.56
CA ARG A 12 13.33 -2.95 16.83
C ARG A 12 13.01 -4.16 15.96
N ASP A 13 12.84 -5.35 16.55
CA ASP A 13 12.50 -6.58 15.81
C ASP A 13 11.29 -6.25 14.92
N THR A 14 11.55 -6.14 13.62
CA THR A 14 10.59 -5.60 12.66
C THR A 14 10.05 -6.76 11.83
N CYS A 15 8.73 -6.83 11.71
CA CYS A 15 8.10 -7.74 10.76
C CYS A 15 8.32 -7.22 9.34
N TRP A 16 9.08 -7.94 8.51
CA TRP A 16 9.36 -7.51 7.13
C TRP A 16 8.16 -7.61 6.18
N GLN A 17 7.07 -8.25 6.62
CA GLN A 17 5.83 -8.33 5.84
C GLN A 17 4.94 -7.10 6.02
N CYS A 18 4.74 -6.61 7.26
CA CYS A 18 3.94 -5.41 7.53
C CYS A 18 4.75 -4.14 7.87
N TYR A 19 6.06 -4.28 8.09
CA TYR A 19 7.03 -3.28 8.55
C TYR A 19 6.68 -2.62 9.89
N ARG A 20 5.95 -3.32 10.75
CA ARG A 20 5.74 -2.93 12.14
C ARG A 20 6.73 -3.62 13.05
N ILE A 21 6.97 -3.02 14.22
CA ILE A 21 7.62 -3.73 15.32
C ILE A 21 6.84 -5.02 15.62
N ARG A 22 7.53 -6.10 15.94
CA ARG A 22 6.96 -7.44 16.09
C ARG A 22 5.83 -7.47 17.11
N ALA A 23 5.99 -6.72 18.22
CA ALA A 23 4.96 -6.57 19.26
C ALA A 23 3.64 -5.97 18.76
N LEU A 24 3.64 -5.25 17.63
CA LEU A 24 2.45 -4.65 16.98
C LEU A 24 2.18 -5.28 15.60
N CYS A 25 2.76 -6.43 15.31
CA CYS A 25 2.52 -7.15 14.07
C CYS A 25 1.07 -7.69 14.05
N TRP A 26 0.38 -7.48 12.94
CA TRP A 26 -0.98 -7.97 12.70
C TRP A 26 -1.03 -9.06 11.61
N CYS A 27 0.12 -9.46 11.04
CA CYS A 27 0.18 -10.43 9.94
C CYS A 27 -0.47 -11.77 10.28
N ALA A 28 -0.35 -12.23 11.53
CA ALA A 28 -0.97 -13.48 11.98
C ALA A 28 -2.50 -13.45 11.97
N GLY A 29 -3.11 -12.26 12.01
CA GLY A 29 -4.55 -12.07 11.93
C GLY A 29 -5.06 -11.85 10.51
N ILE A 30 -4.18 -11.79 9.51
CA ILE A 30 -4.58 -11.64 8.11
C ILE A 30 -4.97 -13.01 7.57
N GLN A 31 -6.23 -13.15 7.19
CA GLN A 31 -6.69 -14.26 6.38
C GLN A 31 -6.85 -13.75 4.94
N ALA A 32 -5.94 -14.16 4.06
CA ALA A 32 -6.02 -13.79 2.66
C ALA A 32 -7.24 -14.46 2.00
N PHE A 33 -7.94 -13.72 1.16
CA PHE A 33 -9.09 -14.18 0.41
C PHE A 33 -9.00 -13.70 -1.05
N GLU A 34 -9.77 -14.36 -1.90
CA GLU A 34 -9.91 -14.03 -3.30
C GLU A 34 -11.28 -13.39 -3.54
N ILE A 35 -11.31 -12.45 -4.47
CA ILE A 35 -12.54 -11.86 -4.98
C ILE A 35 -12.48 -11.90 -6.51
N GLU A 36 -13.61 -11.79 -7.18
CA GLU A 36 -13.65 -11.78 -8.64
C GLU A 36 -13.02 -10.52 -9.26
N PRO A 37 -13.36 -9.28 -8.83
CA PRO A 37 -12.72 -8.11 -9.42
C PRO A 37 -11.27 -7.98 -8.95
N MET A 38 -10.35 -7.73 -9.88
CA MET A 38 -8.97 -7.35 -9.52
C MET A 38 -8.96 -5.98 -8.84
N ILE A 39 -8.22 -5.85 -7.74
CA ILE A 39 -8.01 -4.56 -7.08
C ILE A 39 -6.67 -3.97 -7.50
N ALA A 40 -6.70 -2.80 -8.13
CA ALA A 40 -5.52 -2.00 -8.44
C ALA A 40 -5.42 -0.81 -7.48
N LEU A 41 -4.31 -0.71 -6.72
CA LEU A 41 -4.02 0.45 -5.87
C LEU A 41 -2.87 1.26 -6.45
N LEU A 42 -3.15 2.53 -6.74
CA LEU A 42 -2.14 3.54 -7.08
C LEU A 42 -1.88 4.35 -5.81
N VAL A 43 -0.68 4.23 -5.25
CA VAL A 43 -0.37 4.71 -3.90
C VAL A 43 0.70 5.79 -3.96
N HIS A 44 0.42 6.96 -3.39
CA HIS A 44 1.42 8.01 -3.29
C HIS A 44 2.56 7.60 -2.30
N PRO A 45 3.85 7.89 -2.57
CA PRO A 45 4.95 7.48 -1.70
C PRO A 45 4.81 7.92 -0.24
N LYS A 46 4.26 9.12 0.00
CA LYS A 46 3.97 9.63 1.35
C LYS A 46 2.96 8.76 2.11
N GLU A 47 1.99 8.17 1.42
CA GLU A 47 0.97 7.29 2.02
C GLU A 47 1.54 5.90 2.29
N PHE A 48 2.37 5.38 1.39
CA PHE A 48 3.06 4.11 1.60
C PHE A 48 3.96 4.11 2.85
N GLN A 49 4.52 5.27 3.19
CA GLN A 49 5.34 5.47 4.39
C GLN A 49 4.52 5.67 5.68
N ARG A 50 3.19 5.81 5.61
CA ARG A 50 2.35 6.00 6.81
C ARG A 50 2.25 4.70 7.61
N THR A 51 2.29 4.83 8.93
CA THR A 51 2.29 3.70 9.88
C THR A 51 1.01 2.86 9.83
N VAL A 52 -0.11 3.42 9.37
CA VAL A 52 -1.38 2.68 9.24
C VAL A 52 -1.22 1.52 8.25
N GLY A 53 -0.60 1.80 7.09
CA GLY A 53 -0.29 0.78 6.09
C GLY A 53 -1.51 0.19 5.39
N THR A 54 -2.58 0.97 5.18
CA THR A 54 -3.85 0.47 4.59
C THR A 54 -3.64 -0.25 3.25
N ALA A 55 -2.86 0.32 2.33
CA ALA A 55 -2.56 -0.35 1.06
C ALA A 55 -1.87 -1.70 1.26
N ARG A 56 -1.03 -1.83 2.31
CA ARG A 56 -0.37 -3.08 2.68
C ARG A 56 -1.34 -4.08 3.29
N VAL A 57 -2.31 -3.62 4.10
CA VAL A 57 -3.44 -4.45 4.58
C VAL A 57 -4.19 -5.04 3.40
N VAL A 58 -4.62 -4.21 2.47
CA VAL A 58 -5.37 -4.67 1.29
C VAL A 58 -4.53 -5.65 0.47
N LYS A 59 -3.27 -5.35 0.19
CA LYS A 59 -2.37 -6.21 -0.58
C LYS A 59 -2.11 -7.57 0.08
N LEU A 60 -2.08 -7.63 1.42
CA LEU A 60 -1.89 -8.89 2.14
C LEU A 60 -3.20 -9.67 2.31
N SER A 61 -4.34 -8.98 2.34
CA SER A 61 -5.66 -9.60 2.51
C SER A 61 -6.28 -10.07 1.19
N ILE A 62 -6.01 -9.42 0.06
CA ILE A 62 -6.65 -9.72 -1.23
C ILE A 62 -5.62 -10.32 -2.19
N GLN A 63 -5.81 -11.57 -2.58
CA GLN A 63 -4.86 -12.32 -3.42
C GLN A 63 -4.67 -11.70 -4.80
N ASN A 64 -5.76 -11.23 -5.41
CA ASN A 64 -5.77 -10.58 -6.72
C ASN A 64 -5.64 -9.05 -6.63
N CYS A 65 -4.91 -8.53 -5.63
CA CYS A 65 -4.60 -7.11 -5.53
C CYS A 65 -3.22 -6.79 -6.16
N ARG A 66 -3.15 -5.77 -7.01
CA ARG A 66 -1.91 -5.16 -7.51
C ARG A 66 -1.74 -3.77 -6.91
N THR A 67 -0.50 -3.39 -6.64
CA THR A 67 -0.17 -2.10 -6.01
C THR A 67 1.03 -1.48 -6.69
N TRP A 68 0.91 -0.22 -7.11
CA TRP A 68 2.02 0.58 -7.62
C TRP A 68 2.20 1.80 -6.73
N THR A 69 3.45 2.19 -6.48
CA THR A 69 3.78 3.37 -5.67
C THR A 69 4.45 4.40 -6.56
N GLY A 70 3.91 5.61 -6.61
CA GLY A 70 4.36 6.65 -7.52
C GLY A 70 3.56 7.96 -7.39
N TYR A 71 4.01 8.97 -8.11
CA TYR A 71 3.28 10.22 -8.35
C TYR A 71 2.39 10.07 -9.60
N GLY A 72 1.43 10.98 -9.81
CA GLY A 72 0.45 10.86 -10.89
C GLY A 72 1.05 10.51 -12.26
N SER A 73 2.08 11.26 -12.69
CA SER A 73 2.79 11.01 -13.95
C SER A 73 3.48 9.66 -14.04
N ASP A 74 3.93 9.10 -12.91
CA ASP A 74 4.62 7.81 -12.88
C ASP A 74 3.67 6.67 -13.24
N PHE A 75 2.36 6.85 -13.01
CA PHE A 75 1.35 5.84 -13.34
C PHE A 75 1.00 5.85 -14.83
N ASP A 76 0.99 7.02 -15.46
CA ASP A 76 0.69 7.18 -16.88
C ASP A 76 1.78 6.55 -17.77
N GLU A 77 3.04 6.58 -17.31
CA GLU A 77 4.19 6.00 -18.02
C GLU A 77 4.40 4.50 -17.72
N ASN A 78 3.59 3.91 -16.82
CA ASN A 78 3.75 2.54 -16.39
C ASN A 78 3.07 1.56 -17.35
N SER A 79 3.88 0.84 -18.14
CA SER A 79 3.37 -0.11 -19.13
C SER A 79 2.52 -1.24 -18.55
N GLU A 80 2.73 -1.66 -17.30
CA GLU A 80 1.90 -2.69 -16.66
C GLU A 80 0.49 -2.15 -16.33
N ILE A 81 0.40 -0.90 -15.89
CA ILE A 81 -0.88 -0.23 -15.61
C ILE A 81 -1.63 -0.02 -16.92
N THR A 82 -0.98 0.55 -17.92
CA THR A 82 -1.59 0.79 -19.24
C THR A 82 -2.08 -0.51 -19.86
N SER A 83 -1.26 -1.57 -19.83
CA SER A 83 -1.67 -2.88 -20.35
C SER A 83 -2.88 -3.46 -19.61
N LEU A 84 -3.01 -3.23 -18.30
CA LEU A 84 -4.17 -3.70 -17.52
C LEU A 84 -5.44 -2.94 -17.89
N VAL A 85 -5.34 -1.63 -18.10
CA VAL A 85 -6.47 -0.75 -18.44
C VAL A 85 -6.96 -0.99 -19.86
N GLU A 86 -6.04 -1.28 -20.79
CA GLU A 86 -6.34 -1.50 -22.21
C GLU A 86 -6.74 -2.96 -22.53
N ASP A 87 -6.51 -3.90 -21.61
CA ASP A 87 -6.85 -5.31 -21.82
C ASP A 87 -8.38 -5.48 -21.92
N PRO A 88 -8.90 -5.96 -23.07
CA PRO A 88 -10.34 -6.11 -23.30
C PRO A 88 -11.00 -7.18 -22.41
N ALA A 89 -10.22 -7.98 -21.68
CA ALA A 89 -10.73 -8.90 -20.68
C ALA A 89 -11.23 -8.19 -19.41
N TYR A 90 -10.86 -6.92 -19.20
CA TYR A 90 -11.26 -6.14 -18.03
C TYR A 90 -12.16 -4.96 -18.39
N PHE A 91 -12.96 -4.54 -17.41
CA PHE A 91 -13.69 -3.29 -17.44
C PHE A 91 -13.18 -2.40 -16.29
N PRO A 92 -12.23 -1.48 -16.55
CA PRO A 92 -11.61 -0.69 -15.50
C PRO A 92 -12.58 0.34 -14.92
N ILE A 93 -12.69 0.37 -13.58
CA ILE A 93 -13.52 1.32 -12.85
C ILE A 93 -12.68 2.03 -11.79
N VAL A 94 -12.73 3.36 -11.79
CA VAL A 94 -12.12 4.17 -10.73
C VAL A 94 -13.08 4.26 -9.55
N LEU A 95 -12.67 3.70 -8.40
CA LEU A 95 -13.44 3.81 -7.16
C LEU A 95 -13.20 5.16 -6.46
N TYR A 96 -11.98 5.67 -6.53
CA TYR A 96 -11.57 6.96 -5.95
C TYR A 96 -10.28 7.45 -6.64
N PRO A 97 -10.09 8.76 -6.84
CA PRO A 97 -11.05 9.85 -6.62
C PRO A 97 -12.20 9.81 -7.63
N GLY A 98 -13.38 10.27 -7.21
CA GLY A 98 -14.56 10.40 -8.07
C GLY A 98 -14.75 11.83 -8.59
N PRO A 99 -15.73 12.06 -9.47
CA PRO A 99 -15.98 13.39 -10.06
C PRO A 99 -16.24 14.52 -9.03
N THR A 100 -16.68 14.17 -7.82
CA THR A 100 -16.97 15.12 -6.73
C THR A 100 -15.88 15.13 -5.66
N SER A 101 -14.74 14.46 -5.88
CA SER A 101 -13.63 14.47 -4.94
C SER A 101 -12.99 15.85 -4.87
N LEU A 102 -12.66 16.30 -3.65
CA LEU A 102 -11.95 17.55 -3.43
C LEU A 102 -10.51 17.42 -3.94
N ASN A 103 -10.09 18.32 -4.83
CA ASN A 103 -8.69 18.44 -5.20
C ASN A 103 -7.94 19.18 -4.09
N LEU A 104 -6.84 18.58 -3.60
CA LEU A 104 -5.99 19.12 -2.54
C LEU A 104 -4.64 19.64 -3.06
N SER A 105 -4.49 19.74 -4.38
CA SER A 105 -3.24 20.14 -5.04
C SER A 105 -3.13 21.66 -5.23
N ASP A 106 -4.17 22.41 -4.84
CA ASP A 106 -4.22 23.88 -4.84
C ASP A 106 -3.76 24.48 -3.50
#